data_AF-A0A0F9A874-F1
#
_entry.id   AF-A0A0F9A874-F1
#
_cell.length_a   1.000
_cell.length_b   1.000
_cell.length_c   1.000
_cell.angle_alpha   90.00
_cell.angle_beta   90.00
_cell.angle_gamma   90.00
#
_symmetry.space_group_name_H-M   'P 1'
#
loop_
_entity.id
_entity.type
_entity.pdbx_description
1 polymer ?
#
loop_
_entity_poly.entity_id
_entity_poly.type
_entity_poly.pdbx_seq_one_letter_code
_entity_poly.pdbx_strand_id
1 'polypeptide(L)' 'MNKVFMKLFRLIIGQASPEIRKAICTMLNDLAVKAKATDNPWDDVMVDLAKAI' A
#
# COMPACT_ATOMS: atom_id res chain seq x y z
N MET A 1 12.83 9.75 -14.71
CA MET A 1 12.23 10.20 -13.43
C MET A 1 11.60 9.08 -12.59
N ASN A 2 10.88 8.10 -13.16
CA ASN A 2 10.14 7.12 -12.34
C ASN A 2 10.99 6.01 -11.67
N LYS A 3 12.16 5.65 -12.24
CA LYS A 3 13.00 4.56 -11.69
C LYS A 3 13.73 4.94 -10.40
N VAL A 4 14.15 6.20 -10.27
CA VAL A 4 14.86 6.70 -9.08
C VAL A 4 13.88 6.84 -7.91
N PHE A 5 12.68 7.34 -8.17
CA PHE A 5 11.61 7.46 -7.19
C PHE A 5 11.19 6.08 -6.66
N MET A 6 10.96 5.10 -7.54
CA MET A 6 10.69 3.70 -7.16
C MET A 6 11.82 3.07 -6.35
N LYS A 7 13.09 3.36 -6.70
CA LYS A 7 14.26 2.85 -5.94
C LYS A 7 14.29 3.42 -4.53
N LEU A 8 14.11 4.72 -4.37
CA LEU A 8 14.06 5.37 -3.06
C LEU A 8 12.90 4.85 -2.22
N PHE A 9 11.72 4.70 -2.83
CA PHE A 9 10.55 4.15 -2.16
C PHE A 9 10.79 2.71 -1.68
N ARG A 10 11.40 1.85 -2.52
CA ARG A 10 11.82 0.50 -2.12
C ARG A 10 12.90 0.49 -1.05
N LEU A 11 13.82 1.45 -1.05
CA LEU A 11 14.89 1.52 -0.06
C LEU A 11 14.32 1.94 1.29
N ILE A 12 13.40 2.91 1.30
CA ILE A 12 12.66 3.35 2.50
C ILE A 12 11.78 2.21 3.04
N ILE A 13 11.02 1.51 2.20
CA ILE A 13 10.19 0.35 2.62
C ILE A 13 11.06 -0.86 2.98
N GLY A 14 12.17 -1.05 2.29
CA GLY A 14 13.15 -2.11 2.55
C GLY A 14 13.82 -1.95 3.91
N GLN A 15 14.16 -0.70 4.25
CA GLN A 15 14.82 -0.29 5.49
C GLN A 15 13.82 0.08 6.60
N ALA A 16 12.53 0.17 6.28
CA ALA A 16 11.46 0.34 7.24
C ALA A 16 11.48 -0.82 8.23
N SER A 17 11.49 -0.48 9.52
CA SER A 17 11.44 -1.46 10.60
C SER A 17 10.20 -2.37 10.45
N PRO A 18 10.24 -3.59 11.01
CA PRO A 18 9.08 -4.49 11.03
C PRO A 18 7.81 -3.81 11.52
N GLU A 19 7.94 -2.84 12.43
CA GLU A 19 6.84 -2.04 12.97
C GLU A 19 6.20 -1.14 11.93
N ILE A 20 6.99 -0.47 11.08
CA ILE A 20 6.47 0.37 9.99
C ILE A 20 5.77 -0.50 8.95
N ARG A 21 6.32 -1.68 8.61
CA ARG A 21 5.64 -2.64 7.73
C ARG A 21 4.31 -3.09 8.30
N LYS A 22 4.27 -3.34 9.62
CA LYS A 22 3.04 -3.72 10.32
C LYS A 22 2.02 -2.57 10.28
N ALA A 23 2.45 -1.34 10.51
CA ALA A 23 1.60 -0.15 10.42
C ALA A 23 1.04 0.07 9.00
N ILE A 24 1.87 -0.11 7.96
CA ILE A 24 1.44 -0.03 6.55
C ILE A 24 0.42 -1.13 6.23
N CYS A 25 0.66 -2.37 6.65
CA CYS A 25 -0.30 -3.47 6.47
C CYS A 25 -1.64 -3.17 7.17
N THR A 26 -1.61 -2.65 8.40
CA THR A 26 -2.83 -2.25 9.11
C THR A 26 -3.56 -1.15 8.34
N MET A 27 -2.84 -0.14 7.86
CA MET A 27 -3.42 0.96 7.08
C MET A 27 -4.04 0.47 5.77
N LEU A 28 -3.39 -0.46 5.05
CA LEU A 28 -3.90 -1.07 3.82
C LEU A 28 -5.13 -1.97 4.07
N ASN A 29 -5.20 -2.63 5.23
CA ASN A 29 -6.37 -3.40 5.61
C ASN A 29 -7.57 -2.49 5.91
N ASP A 30 -7.36 -1.38 6.62
CA ASP A 30 -8.41 -0.38 6.84
C ASP A 30 -8.87 0.27 5.53
N LEU A 31 -7.94 0.52 4.60
CA LEU A 31 -8.28 1.02 3.27
C LEU A 31 -9.14 0.02 2.49
N ALA A 32 -8.87 -1.28 2.60
CA ALA A 32 -9.66 -2.32 1.96
C ALA A 32 -11.09 -2.37 2.51
N VAL A 33 -11.27 -2.18 3.81
CA VAL A 33 -12.60 -2.13 4.44
C VAL A 33 -13.37 -0.91 3.94
N LYS A 34 -12.70 0.24 3.78
CA LYS A 34 -13.31 1.46 3.25
C LYS A 34 -13.61 1.37 1.75
N ALA A 35 -12.74 0.74 0.97
CA ALA A 35 -12.95 0.50 -0.47
C ALA A 35 -14.17 -0.41 -0.71
N LYS A 36 -14.34 -1.46 0.10
CA LYS A 36 -15.55 -2.31 0.03
C LYS A 36 -16.84 -1.60 0.44
N ALA A 37 -16.74 -0.48 1.15
CA ALA A 37 -17.88 0.33 1.55
C ALA A 37 -18.27 1.37 0.48
N THR A 38 -17.48 1.52 -0.59
CA THR A 38 -17.82 2.34 -1.74
C THR A 38 -18.35 1.45 -2.87
N ASP A 39 -19.32 1.93 -3.66
CA ASP A 39 -19.81 1.22 -4.85
C ASP A 39 -18.82 1.28 -6.03
N ASN A 40 -17.59 1.76 -5.79
CA ASN A 40 -16.58 1.93 -6.84
C ASN A 40 -15.69 0.68 -6.94
N PRO A 41 -15.85 -0.16 -7.97
CA PRO A 41 -15.04 -1.37 -8.13
C PRO A 41 -13.55 -1.09 -8.37
N TRP A 42 -13.18 0.15 -8.76
CA TRP A 42 -11.78 0.53 -8.91
C TRP A 42 -11.07 0.68 -7.58
N ASP A 43 -11.77 1.02 -6.50
CA ASP A 43 -11.17 1.21 -5.18
C ASP A 43 -10.65 -0.14 -4.64
N ASP A 44 -11.42 -1.21 -4.80
CA ASP A 44 -11.01 -2.57 -4.42
C ASP A 44 -9.78 -3.03 -5.22
N VAL A 45 -9.79 -2.83 -6.54
CA VAL A 45 -8.67 -3.18 -7.43
C VAL A 45 -7.40 -2.41 -7.06
N MET A 46 -7.53 -1.12 -6.73
CA MET A 46 -6.40 -0.28 -6.32
C MET A 46 -5.83 -0.70 -4.97
N VAL A 47 -6.68 -1.08 -4.02
CA VAL A 47 -6.22 -1.58 -2.72
C VAL A 47 -5.51 -2.94 -2.86
N ASP A 48 -6.04 -3.84 -3.68
CA ASP A 48 -5.40 -5.14 -3.93
C ASP A 48 -4.05 -4.97 -4.64
N LEU A 49 -3.95 -4.03 -5.59
CA LEU A 49 -2.68 -3.69 -6.23
C LEU A 49 -1.68 -3.13 -5.21
N ALA A 50 -2.13 -2.27 -4.29
CA ALA A 50 -1.28 -1.70 -3.25
C ALA A 50 -0.80 -2.75 -2.23
N LYS A 51 -1.58 -3.81 -1.99
CA LYS A 51 -1.17 -4.97 -1.15
C LYS A 51 -0.22 -5.94 -1.85
N ALA A 52 -0.12 -5.90 -3.17
CA ALA A 52 0.73 -6.80 -3.97
C ALA A 52 2.19 -6.31 -4.11
N ILE A 53 2.52 -5.13 -3.58
CA ILE A 53 3.85 -4.48 -3.67
C ILE A 53 4.60 -4.64 -2.34
#